data_AF-A0A3D0P285-F1
#
_entry.id   AF-A0A3D0P285-F1
#
_cell.length_a   1.000
_cell.length_b   1.000
_cell.length_c   1.000
_cell.angle_alpha   90.00
_cell.angle_beta   90.00
_cell.angle_gamma   90.00
#
_symmetry.space_group_name_H-M   'P 1'
#
loop_
_entity.id
_entity.type
_entity.pdbx_description
1 polymer ?
#
loop_
_entity_poly.entity_id
_entity_poly.type
_entity_poly.pdbx_seq_one_letter_code
_entity_poly.pdbx_strand_id
1 'polypeptide(L)'
;MRLAERRAGDDGELLSRLGEAYFQVGDWRRANSAFKRAVELLSDGFRAIRGMAEIALREGKIAHVIHNFGEANRSAENAALRRWAGTEADYFSRLNADEEYMELEVSRVNLLERLERNSRAAVRVSLVGLLVLFVGLLLDQIMIANFGWAIVFIAIGVRLVLLIGRKMMTNRIPFELVERDRE
;
A
#
# COMPACT_ATOMS: atom_id res chain seq x y z
N MET A 1 -22.44 -11.15 12.49
CA MET A 1 -21.79 -12.04 11.50
C MET A 1 -22.40 -13.44 11.43
N ARG A 2 -22.64 -14.16 12.55
CA ARG A 2 -23.24 -15.52 12.52
C ARG A 2 -24.57 -15.67 11.77
N LEU A 3 -25.43 -14.64 11.75
CA LEU A 3 -26.69 -14.64 11.00
C LEU A 3 -26.46 -14.47 9.48
N ALA A 4 -25.48 -13.65 9.11
CA ALA A 4 -25.08 -13.45 7.72
C ALA A 4 -24.40 -14.71 7.16
N GLU A 5 -23.59 -15.40 7.96
CA GLU A 5 -22.98 -16.70 7.59
C GLU A 5 -24.02 -17.77 7.24
N ARG A 6 -25.13 -17.84 7.99
CA ARG A 6 -26.22 -18.80 7.70
C ARG A 6 -26.99 -18.43 6.43
N ARG A 7 -27.15 -17.14 6.15
CA ARG A 7 -27.90 -16.65 4.99
C ARG A 7 -27.07 -16.60 3.70
N ALA A 8 -25.75 -16.48 3.84
CA ALA A 8 -24.79 -16.51 2.74
C ALA A 8 -24.51 -17.93 2.22
N GLY A 9 -25.10 -18.98 2.82
CA GLY A 9 -24.84 -20.37 2.48
C GLY A 9 -24.79 -20.64 0.97
N ASP A 10 -25.71 -20.02 0.23
CA ASP A 10 -25.92 -20.17 -1.21
C ASP A 10 -25.90 -18.84 -1.98
N ASP A 11 -25.55 -17.72 -1.35
CA ASP A 11 -25.43 -16.41 -2.00
C ASP A 11 -23.97 -16.01 -2.09
N GLY A 12 -23.40 -16.21 -3.28
CA GLY A 12 -22.00 -15.96 -3.51
C GLY A 12 -21.61 -14.47 -3.44
N GLU A 13 -22.50 -13.53 -3.77
CA GLU A 13 -22.20 -12.09 -3.60
C GLU A 13 -22.09 -11.76 -2.11
N LEU A 14 -23.01 -12.31 -1.29
CA LEU A 14 -22.96 -12.15 0.15
C LEU A 14 -21.71 -12.83 0.75
N LEU A 15 -21.28 -13.98 0.21
CA LEU A 15 -20.02 -14.63 0.61
C LEU A 15 -18.80 -13.78 0.26
N SER A 16 -18.76 -13.14 -0.92
CA SER A 16 -17.69 -12.22 -1.30
C SER A 16 -17.61 -11.02 -0.35
N ARG A 17 -18.75 -10.43 0.02
CA ARG A 17 -18.82 -9.33 1.00
C ARG A 17 -18.42 -9.79 2.40
N LEU A 18 -18.80 -11.00 2.80
CA LEU A 18 -18.40 -11.58 4.08
C LEU A 18 -16.90 -11.87 4.13
N GLY A 19 -16.32 -12.38 3.03
CA GLY A 19 -14.89 -12.57 2.89
C GLY A 19 -14.12 -11.26 3.04
N GLU A 20 -14.60 -10.19 2.42
CA GLU A 20 -14.05 -8.85 2.57
C GLU A 20 -14.13 -8.33 4.01
N ALA A 21 -15.27 -8.54 4.68
CA ALA A 21 -15.41 -8.20 6.10
C ALA A 21 -14.42 -8.98 6.98
N TYR A 22 -14.24 -10.28 6.72
CA TYR A 22 -13.25 -11.10 7.42
C TYR A 22 -11.81 -10.65 7.14
N PHE A 23 -11.52 -10.26 5.91
CA PHE A 23 -10.23 -9.71 5.51
C PHE A 23 -9.92 -8.41 6.27
N GLN A 24 -10.88 -7.49 6.36
CA GLN A 24 -10.69 -6.21 7.06
C GLN A 24 -10.43 -6.37 8.57
N VAL A 25 -11.05 -7.37 9.22
CA VAL A 25 -10.79 -7.68 10.65
C VAL A 25 -9.55 -8.55 10.87
N GLY A 26 -8.90 -8.99 9.79
CA GLY A 26 -7.68 -9.79 9.83
C GLY A 26 -7.87 -11.29 10.05
N ASP A 27 -9.09 -11.82 9.93
CA ASP A 27 -9.33 -13.27 9.92
C ASP A 27 -9.14 -13.82 8.50
N TRP A 28 -7.89 -13.89 8.07
CA TRP A 28 -7.49 -14.29 6.72
C TRP A 28 -7.98 -15.70 6.36
N ARG A 29 -8.04 -16.59 7.35
CA ARG A 29 -8.47 -17.97 7.14
C ARG A 29 -9.95 -18.04 6.78
N ARG A 30 -10.80 -17.32 7.54
CA ARG A 30 -12.23 -17.24 7.22
C ARG A 30 -12.50 -16.44 5.95
N ALA A 31 -11.72 -15.38 5.72
CA ALA A 31 -11.80 -14.61 4.48
C ALA A 31 -11.57 -15.50 3.25
N ASN A 32 -10.45 -16.24 3.24
CA ASN A 32 -10.12 -17.16 2.15
C ASN A 32 -11.20 -18.22 1.95
N SER A 33 -11.74 -18.78 3.03
CA SER A 33 -12.82 -19.77 2.94
C SER A 33 -14.10 -19.19 2.34
N ALA A 34 -14.45 -17.96 2.67
CA ALA A 34 -15.63 -17.30 2.13
C ALA A 34 -15.43 -16.94 0.65
N PHE A 35 -14.26 -16.42 0.28
CA PHE A 35 -13.94 -16.12 -1.12
C PHE A 35 -13.94 -17.37 -2.00
N LYS A 36 -13.33 -18.47 -1.56
CA LYS A 36 -13.34 -19.74 -2.32
C LYS A 36 -14.76 -20.21 -2.61
N ARG A 37 -15.63 -20.22 -1.60
CA ARG A 37 -17.04 -20.60 -1.77
C ARG A 37 -17.78 -19.64 -2.70
N ALA A 38 -17.49 -18.34 -2.65
CA ALA A 38 -18.10 -17.37 -3.55
C ALA A 38 -17.74 -17.63 -5.03
N VAL A 39 -16.49 -18.01 -5.30
CA VAL A 39 -16.01 -18.40 -6.63
C VAL A 39 -16.66 -19.71 -7.09
N GLU A 40 -16.78 -20.70 -6.19
CA GLU A 40 -17.46 -21.97 -6.48
C GLU A 40 -18.94 -21.79 -6.86
N LEU A 41 -19.62 -20.80 -6.28
CA LEU A 41 -21.01 -20.45 -6.61
C LEU A 41 -21.15 -19.59 -7.89
N LEU A 42 -20.06 -19.34 -8.62
CA LEU A 42 -20.03 -18.55 -9.86
C LEU A 42 -20.67 -17.15 -9.72
N SER A 43 -20.69 -16.60 -8.51
CA SER A 43 -21.08 -15.22 -8.20
C SER A 43 -19.91 -14.24 -8.43
N ASP A 44 -20.12 -12.90 -8.30
CA ASP A 44 -19.11 -11.81 -8.45
C ASP A 44 -17.67 -12.28 -8.15
N GLY A 45 -17.06 -12.85 -9.19
CA GLY A 45 -15.83 -13.61 -9.08
C GLY A 45 -14.66 -12.66 -8.92
N PHE A 46 -14.76 -11.47 -9.51
CA PHE A 46 -13.73 -10.47 -9.43
C PHE A 46 -13.39 -10.12 -7.99
N ARG A 47 -14.39 -9.82 -7.15
CA ARG A 47 -14.14 -9.46 -5.75
C ARG A 47 -13.50 -10.60 -4.97
N ALA A 48 -14.05 -11.80 -5.09
CA ALA A 48 -13.55 -12.97 -4.36
C ALA A 48 -12.12 -13.35 -4.80
N ILE A 49 -11.88 -13.40 -6.11
CA ILE A 49 -10.57 -13.74 -6.69
C ILE A 49 -9.54 -12.67 -6.32
N ARG A 50 -9.88 -11.37 -6.37
CA ARG A 50 -9.01 -10.29 -5.89
C ARG A 50 -8.67 -10.48 -4.40
N GLY A 51 -9.67 -10.78 -3.58
CA GLY A 51 -9.45 -11.06 -2.15
C GLY A 51 -8.50 -12.23 -1.92
N MET A 52 -8.59 -13.29 -2.74
CA MET A 52 -7.64 -14.41 -2.71
C MET A 52 -6.23 -14.01 -3.14
N ALA A 53 -6.09 -13.11 -4.14
CA ALA A 53 -4.79 -12.56 -4.55
C ALA A 53 -4.14 -11.77 -3.40
N GLU A 54 -4.91 -10.95 -2.68
CA GLU A 54 -4.40 -10.16 -1.54
C GLU A 54 -3.98 -11.03 -0.35
N ILE A 55 -4.71 -12.12 -0.09
CA ILE A 55 -4.30 -13.11 0.92
C ILE A 55 -3.00 -13.80 0.48
N ALA A 56 -2.88 -14.18 -0.79
CA ALA A 56 -1.66 -14.77 -1.32
C ALA A 56 -0.45 -13.82 -1.24
N LEU A 57 -0.66 -12.51 -1.45
CA LEU A 57 0.36 -11.47 -1.28
C LEU A 57 0.87 -11.44 0.15
N ARG A 58 -0.04 -11.43 1.12
CA ARG A 58 0.30 -11.46 2.54
C ARG A 58 1.10 -12.71 2.93
N GLU A 59 0.80 -13.84 2.29
CA GLU A 59 1.51 -15.10 2.49
C GLU A 59 2.84 -15.20 1.72
N GLY A 60 3.19 -14.19 0.90
CA GLY A 60 4.40 -14.19 0.07
C GLY A 60 4.34 -15.17 -1.11
N LYS A 61 3.15 -15.69 -1.46
CA LYS A 61 2.97 -16.70 -2.51
C LYS A 61 2.80 -16.05 -3.88
N ILE A 62 3.86 -15.45 -4.41
CA ILE A 62 3.81 -14.63 -5.64
C ILE A 62 3.20 -15.36 -6.85
N ALA A 63 3.49 -16.66 -7.04
CA ALA A 63 2.86 -17.44 -8.11
C ALA A 63 1.31 -17.48 -8.01
N HIS A 64 0.77 -17.58 -6.79
CA HIS A 64 -0.67 -17.56 -6.56
C HIS A 64 -1.25 -16.15 -6.78
N VAL A 65 -0.47 -15.11 -6.47
CA VAL A 65 -0.84 -13.72 -6.74
C VAL A 65 -1.03 -13.50 -8.24
N ILE A 66 -0.04 -13.88 -9.05
CA ILE A 66 -0.09 -13.76 -10.51
C ILE A 66 -1.29 -14.53 -11.06
N HIS A 67 -1.48 -15.78 -10.61
CA HIS A 67 -2.60 -16.61 -11.03
C HIS A 67 -3.97 -15.97 -10.72
N ASN A 68 -4.19 -15.56 -9.46
CA ASN A 68 -5.46 -14.98 -9.03
C ASN A 68 -5.72 -13.64 -9.74
N PHE A 69 -4.73 -12.76 -9.91
CA PHE A 69 -4.96 -11.52 -10.68
C PHE A 69 -5.22 -11.78 -12.16
N GLY A 70 -4.59 -12.80 -12.75
CA GLY A 70 -4.92 -13.27 -14.10
C GLY A 70 -6.37 -13.79 -14.21
N GLU A 71 -6.86 -14.49 -13.20
CA GLU A 71 -8.26 -14.91 -13.11
C GLU A 71 -9.21 -13.73 -12.91
N ALA A 72 -8.87 -12.79 -12.03
CA ALA A 72 -9.66 -11.59 -11.81
C ALA A 72 -9.76 -10.75 -13.10
N ASN A 73 -8.68 -10.63 -13.87
CA ASN A 73 -8.68 -10.01 -15.19
C ASN A 73 -9.72 -10.66 -16.12
N ARG A 74 -9.76 -12.01 -16.19
CA ARG A 74 -10.75 -12.74 -17.01
C ARG A 74 -12.19 -12.59 -16.48
N SER A 75 -12.37 -12.55 -15.17
CA SER A 75 -13.68 -12.45 -14.50
C SER A 75 -14.21 -11.01 -14.39
N ALA A 76 -13.44 -10.00 -14.82
CA ALA A 76 -13.81 -8.60 -14.65
C ALA A 76 -15.00 -8.17 -15.53
N GLU A 77 -16.04 -7.63 -14.89
CA GLU A 77 -17.27 -7.15 -15.54
C GLU A 77 -17.06 -5.94 -16.44
N ASN A 78 -16.04 -5.12 -16.16
CA ASN A 78 -15.77 -3.91 -16.91
C ASN A 78 -14.29 -3.78 -17.30
N ALA A 79 -14.04 -2.97 -18.32
CA ALA A 79 -12.71 -2.77 -18.88
C ALA A 79 -11.72 -2.13 -17.89
N ALA A 80 -12.20 -1.33 -16.94
CA ALA A 80 -11.33 -0.70 -15.94
C ALA A 80 -10.77 -1.73 -14.95
N LEU A 81 -11.64 -2.59 -14.39
CA LEU A 81 -11.26 -3.70 -13.51
C LEU A 81 -10.36 -4.70 -14.23
N ARG A 82 -10.65 -4.98 -15.50
CA ARG A 82 -9.84 -5.84 -16.35
C ARG A 82 -8.42 -5.32 -16.51
N ARG A 83 -8.28 -4.04 -16.90
CA ARG A 83 -6.97 -3.38 -17.05
C ARG A 83 -6.21 -3.38 -15.73
N TRP A 84 -6.88 -2.99 -14.64
CA TRP A 84 -6.25 -2.96 -13.32
C TRP A 84 -5.70 -4.32 -12.91
N ALA A 85 -6.51 -5.39 -12.99
CA ALA A 85 -6.06 -6.74 -12.64
C ALA A 85 -4.98 -7.26 -13.59
N GLY A 86 -5.05 -6.90 -14.88
CA GLY A 86 -4.00 -7.21 -15.86
C GLY A 86 -2.67 -6.54 -15.52
N THR A 87 -2.68 -5.25 -15.20
CA THR A 87 -1.49 -4.52 -14.74
C THR A 87 -0.91 -5.13 -13.47
N GLU A 88 -1.75 -5.58 -12.53
CA GLU A 88 -1.29 -6.20 -11.30
C GLU A 88 -0.66 -7.58 -11.54
N ALA A 89 -1.28 -8.41 -12.37
CA ALA A 89 -0.72 -9.71 -12.77
C ALA A 89 0.63 -9.55 -13.50
N ASP A 90 0.72 -8.59 -14.41
CA ASP A 90 1.94 -8.29 -15.17
C ASP A 90 3.05 -7.76 -14.25
N TYR A 91 2.73 -6.81 -13.36
CA TYR A 91 3.67 -6.31 -12.35
C TYR A 91 4.28 -7.43 -11.52
N PHE A 92 3.45 -8.30 -10.93
CA PHE A 92 3.96 -9.41 -10.12
C PHE A 92 4.68 -10.49 -10.95
N SER A 93 4.30 -10.67 -12.21
CA SER A 93 5.02 -11.56 -13.12
C SER A 93 6.44 -11.06 -13.38
N ARG A 94 6.60 -9.76 -13.67
CA ARG A 94 7.90 -9.12 -13.88
C ARG A 94 8.73 -9.12 -12.60
N LEU A 95 8.11 -8.77 -11.47
CA LEU A 95 8.75 -8.83 -10.14
C LEU A 95 9.27 -10.22 -9.80
N ASN A 96 8.58 -11.29 -10.26
CA ASN A 96 9.00 -12.66 -10.02
C ASN A 96 10.05 -13.17 -11.03
N ALA A 97 10.03 -12.67 -12.26
CA ALA A 97 10.87 -13.16 -13.35
C ALA A 97 12.22 -12.45 -13.48
N ASP A 98 12.29 -11.18 -13.06
CA ASP A 98 13.47 -10.32 -13.23
C ASP A 98 14.04 -9.91 -11.87
N GLU A 99 15.20 -10.47 -11.53
CA GLU A 99 15.89 -10.21 -10.25
C GLU A 99 16.33 -8.74 -10.12
N GLU A 100 16.80 -8.11 -11.21
CA GLU A 100 17.20 -6.69 -11.19
C GLU A 100 15.99 -5.80 -10.93
N TYR A 101 14.86 -6.06 -11.60
CA TYR A 101 13.61 -5.33 -11.34
C TYR A 101 13.14 -5.52 -9.89
N MET A 102 13.26 -6.73 -9.35
CA MET A 102 12.94 -7.03 -7.95
C MET A 102 13.81 -6.21 -6.98
N GLU A 103 15.12 -6.17 -7.20
CA GLU A 103 16.05 -5.41 -6.37
C GLU A 103 15.74 -3.91 -6.40
N LEU A 104 15.42 -3.36 -7.57
CA LEU A 104 15.02 -1.95 -7.72
C LEU A 104 13.73 -1.64 -6.94
N GLU A 105 12.71 -2.49 -7.04
CA GLU A 105 11.46 -2.32 -6.31
C GLU A 105 11.66 -2.45 -4.79
N VAL A 106 12.48 -3.39 -4.33
CA VAL A 106 12.86 -3.51 -2.91
C VAL A 106 13.62 -2.28 -2.43
N SER A 107 14.57 -1.77 -3.22
CA SER A 107 15.33 -0.55 -2.92
C SER A 107 14.40 0.66 -2.80
N ARG A 108 13.44 0.80 -3.72
CA ARG A 108 12.42 1.85 -3.70
C ARG A 108 11.60 1.81 -2.42
N VAL A 109 11.09 0.63 -2.05
CA VAL A 109 10.29 0.43 -0.84
C VAL A 109 11.10 0.78 0.42
N ASN A 110 12.34 0.31 0.50
CA ASN A 110 13.25 0.63 1.60
C ASN A 110 13.53 2.14 1.70
N LEU A 111 13.71 2.82 0.57
CA LEU A 111 13.92 4.27 0.55
C LEU A 111 12.66 5.01 1.02
N LEU A 112 11.47 4.57 0.60
CA LEU A 112 10.19 5.12 1.04
C LEU A 112 10.02 4.98 2.56
N GLU A 113 10.33 3.81 3.14
CA GLU A 113 10.28 3.60 4.59
C GLU A 113 11.23 4.54 5.33
N ARG A 114 12.47 4.71 4.82
CA ARG A 114 13.45 5.64 5.39
C ARG A 114 12.93 7.09 5.35
N LEU A 115 12.34 7.52 4.24
CA LEU A 115 11.74 8.85 4.11
C LEU A 115 10.60 9.07 5.11
N GLU A 116 9.73 8.07 5.29
CA GLU A 116 8.63 8.15 6.26
C GLU A 116 9.11 8.19 7.71
N ARG A 117 10.12 7.40 8.05
CA ARG A 117 10.76 7.42 9.37
C ARG A 117 11.39 8.79 9.66
N ASN A 118 12.10 9.35 8.69
CA ASN A 118 12.74 10.66 8.82
C ASN A 118 11.73 11.81 8.87
N SER A 119 10.62 11.69 8.14
CA SER A 119 9.54 12.67 8.19
C SER A 119 8.96 12.80 9.59
N ARG A 120 8.72 11.68 10.29
CA ARG A 120 8.25 11.67 11.68
C ARG A 120 9.24 12.34 12.64
N ALA A 121 10.54 12.18 12.42
CA ALA A 121 11.56 12.85 13.22
C ALA A 121 11.55 14.39 13.01
N ALA A 122 11.45 14.85 11.76
CA ALA A 122 11.36 16.28 11.44
C ALA A 122 10.17 16.99 12.12
N VAL A 123 9.02 16.31 12.23
CA VAL A 123 7.87 16.84 12.98
C VAL A 123 8.21 17.04 14.46
N ARG A 124 8.87 16.07 15.09
CA ARG A 124 9.26 16.17 16.51
C ARG A 124 10.24 17.32 16.74
N VAL A 125 11.22 17.50 15.83
CA VAL A 125 12.16 18.62 15.90
C VAL A 125 11.44 19.97 15.75
N SER A 126 10.49 20.08 14.83
CA SER A 126 9.70 21.32 14.68
C SER A 126 8.89 21.67 15.93
N LEU A 127 8.34 20.67 16.63
CA LEU A 127 7.62 20.87 17.89
C LEU A 127 8.56 21.37 18.99
N VAL A 128 9.76 20.79 19.11
CA VAL A 128 10.77 21.26 20.08
C VAL A 128 11.19 22.70 19.76
N GLY A 129 11.43 23.03 18.48
CA GLY A 129 11.74 24.39 18.06
C GLY A 129 10.64 25.39 18.40
N LEU A 130 9.37 24.99 18.25
CA LEU A 130 8.22 25.82 18.62
C LEU A 130 8.13 26.05 20.14
N LEU A 131 8.44 25.04 20.95
CA LEU A 131 8.54 25.20 22.41
C LEU A 131 9.67 26.15 22.80
N VAL A 132 10.85 26.04 22.18
CA VAL A 132 11.97 26.96 22.41
C VAL A 132 11.60 28.39 22.02
N LEU A 133 10.95 28.57 20.85
CA LEU A 133 10.43 29.86 20.41
C LEU A 133 9.46 30.45 21.43
N PHE A 134 8.50 29.66 21.90
CA PHE A 134 7.50 30.09 22.87
C PHE A 134 8.13 30.51 24.20
N VAL A 135 9.08 29.74 24.72
CA VAL A 135 9.84 30.09 25.94
C VAL A 135 10.63 31.38 25.75
N GLY A 136 11.31 31.54 24.60
CA GLY A 136 12.06 32.76 24.29
C GLY A 136 11.18 34.01 24.25
N LEU A 137 9.98 33.91 23.67
CA LEU A 137 9.00 35.00 23.63
C LEU A 137 8.42 35.32 25.03
N LEU A 138 8.15 34.29 25.84
CA LEU A 138 7.61 34.47 27.20
C LEU A 138 8.59 35.19 28.13
N LEU A 139 9.89 34.92 27.97
CA LEU A 139 10.97 35.48 28.78
C LEU A 139 11.56 36.77 28.21
N ASP A 140 10.99 37.31 27.13
CA ASP A 140 11.50 38.45 26.36
C ASP A 140 12.98 38.31 25.94
N GLN A 141 13.43 37.05 25.74
CA GLN A 141 14.79 36.72 25.33
C GLN A 141 14.87 36.54 23.82
N ILE A 142 15.17 37.64 23.14
CA ILE A 142 15.28 37.73 21.67
C ILE A 142 16.22 36.66 21.10
N MET A 143 17.35 36.36 21.76
CA MET A 143 18.28 35.33 21.28
C MET A 143 17.65 33.93 21.28
N ILE A 144 16.95 33.53 22.34
CA ILE A 144 16.29 32.23 22.43
C ILE A 144 15.16 32.12 21.39
N ALA A 145 14.40 33.19 21.20
CA ALA A 145 13.36 33.24 20.18
C ALA A 145 13.92 33.08 18.75
N ASN A 146 15.07 33.69 18.45
CA ASN A 146 15.74 33.55 17.15
C ASN A 146 16.20 32.11 16.88
N PHE A 147 16.73 31.41 17.90
CA PHE A 147 17.06 29.98 17.78
C PHE A 147 15.81 29.14 17.51
N GLY A 148 14.70 29.43 18.20
CA GLY A 148 13.42 28.77 17.97
C GLY A 148 12.94 28.92 16.52
N TRP A 149 12.97 30.14 15.97
CA TRP A 149 12.66 30.39 14.56
C TRP A 149 13.55 29.61 13.60
N ALA A 150 14.88 29.63 13.81
CA ALA A 150 15.82 28.91 12.96
C ALA A 150 15.54 27.39 12.94
N ILE A 151 15.30 26.78 14.10
CA ILE A 151 14.97 25.36 14.22
C ILE A 151 13.68 25.03 13.47
N VAL A 152 12.64 25.86 13.63
CA VAL A 152 11.35 25.66 12.96
C VAL A 152 11.49 25.78 11.44
N PHE A 153 12.17 26.81 10.93
CA PHE A 153 12.36 27.00 9.48
C PHE A 153 13.16 25.86 8.86
N ILE A 154 14.25 25.43 9.49
CA ILE A 154 15.07 24.31 9.00
C ILE A 154 14.24 23.02 8.98
N ALA A 155 13.50 22.74 10.06
CA ALA A 155 12.68 21.54 10.16
C ALA A 155 11.56 21.51 9.10
N ILE A 156 10.94 22.66 8.81
CA ILE A 156 9.92 22.79 7.75
C ILE A 156 10.55 22.56 6.37
N GLY A 157 11.71 23.16 6.09
CA GLY A 157 12.44 22.97 4.84
C GLY A 157 12.79 21.51 4.59
N VAL A 158 13.36 20.84 5.59
CA VAL A 158 13.64 19.38 5.53
C VAL A 158 12.37 18.59 5.27
N ARG A 159 11.26 18.94 5.94
CA ARG A 159 9.97 18.26 5.74
C ARG A 159 9.44 18.41 4.31
N LEU A 160 9.57 19.58 3.69
CA LEU A 160 9.16 19.79 2.30
C LEU A 160 9.96 18.90 1.34
N VAL A 161 11.28 18.82 1.51
CA VAL A 161 12.13 17.94 0.70
C VAL A 161 11.73 16.47 0.87
N LEU A 162 11.49 16.03 2.11
CA LEU A 162 11.04 14.66 2.39
C LEU A 162 9.66 14.35 1.78
N LEU A 163 8.74 15.33 1.76
CA LEU A 163 7.42 15.16 1.13
C LEU A 163 7.52 14.99 -0.38
N ILE A 164 8.38 15.77 -1.04
CA ILE A 164 8.64 15.66 -2.48
C ILE A 164 9.23 14.28 -2.78
N GLY A 165 10.29 13.88 -2.05
CA GLY A 165 10.92 12.57 -2.20
C GLY A 165 9.93 11.42 -2.01
N ARG A 166 9.07 11.50 -0.98
CA ARG A 166 8.05 10.46 -0.73
C ARG A 166 7.07 10.36 -1.89
N LYS A 167 6.57 11.50 -2.39
CA LYS A 167 5.62 11.53 -3.51
C LYS A 167 6.20 10.91 -4.78
N MET A 168 7.48 11.17 -5.07
CA MET A 168 8.16 10.57 -6.21
C MET A 168 8.27 9.04 -6.09
N MET A 169 8.63 8.54 -4.90
CA MET A 169 8.85 7.10 -4.67
C MET A 169 7.58 6.27 -4.46
N THR A 170 6.44 6.93 -4.22
CA THR A 170 5.15 6.23 -4.02
C THR A 170 4.70 5.51 -5.30
N ASN A 171 5.04 6.07 -6.46
CA ASN A 171 4.74 5.44 -7.75
C ASN A 171 5.66 4.23 -7.97
N ARG A 172 5.11 3.14 -8.52
CA ARG A 172 5.90 1.95 -8.91
C ARG A 172 6.79 2.28 -10.10
N ILE A 173 7.92 1.57 -10.23
CA ILE A 173 8.85 1.77 -11.34
C ILE A 173 8.22 1.13 -12.59
N PRO A 174 7.99 1.91 -13.67
CA PRO A 174 7.61 1.35 -14.96
C PRO A 174 8.73 0.44 -15.47
N PHE A 175 8.43 -0.83 -15.71
CA PHE A 175 9.44 -1.80 -16.15
C PHE A 175 10.06 -1.46 -17.51
N GLU A 176 9.33 -0.80 -18.40
CA GLU A 176 9.84 -0.34 -19.71
C GLU A 176 11.10 0.51 -19.60
N LEU A 177 11.30 1.21 -18.48
CA LEU A 177 12.52 1.99 -18.24
C LEU A 177 13.74 1.09 -17.98
N VAL A 178 13.54 -0.04 -17.31
CA VAL A 178 14.61 -1.01 -17.00
C VAL A 178 15.00 -1.80 -18.25
N GLU A 179 14.02 -2.16 -19.08
CA GLU A 179 14.27 -2.85 -20.34
C GLU A 179 15.06 -1.98 -21.33
N ARG A 180 14.72 -0.68 -21.42
CA ARG A 180 15.42 0.28 -22.29
C ARG A 180 16.88 0.50 -21.91
N ASP A 181 17.23 0.42 -20.63
CA ASP A 181 18.63 0.58 -20.18
C ASP A 181 19.51 -0.63 -20.55
N ARG A 182 18.92 -1.74 -21.00
CA ARG A 182 19.63 -2.95 -21.47
C ARG A 182 19.90 -2.97 -22.98
N GLU A 183 19.23 -2.12 -23.77
CA GLU A 183 19.44 -1.98 -25.22
C GLU A 183 20.54 -0.96 -25.57
#